data_AF-A0A1V4AWT2-F1
#
_entry.id   AF-A0A1V4AWT2-F1
#
_cell.length_a   1.000
_cell.length_b   1.000
_cell.length_c   1.000
_cell.angle_alpha   90.00
_cell.angle_beta   90.00
_cell.angle_gamma   90.00
#
_symmetry.space_group_name_H-M   'P 1'
#
loop_
_entity.id
_entity.type
_entity.pdbx_description
1 polymer ?
#
loop_
_entity_poly.entity_id
_entity_poly.type
_entity_poly.pdbx_seq_one_letter_code
_entity_poly.pdbx_strand_id
1 'polypeptide(L)'
;MYIGLLNNYGDLPLHLAYITSFVWGNNIPPQDPSFAGEKLVYPFLSDFLSAIFLKLGLDFREMLFIPGLLLTISLYCVLYYFTYRLTKKRLAAIISPCIFFFAGGFGIYHFFQDMVNTTHSLWYFLTHLPRDYTKIEHLNYYWITPLTCLNVPQRTFLFGFPITLLIFSLLYTGIEQKKWREFLFAGILTGALPLLHTHSFLATLMVTIPLGIIFWNWQRWFLFFTSAFVLSLPQVLYLSSHVGGGGFF
;
A
#
# COMPACT_ATOMS: atom_id res chain seq x y z
N MET A 1 19.43 0.50 -3.53
CA MET A 1 18.06 0.99 -3.76
C MET A 1 17.27 1.12 -2.46
N TYR A 2 17.27 0.12 -1.57
CA TYR A 2 16.52 0.20 -0.30
C TYR A 2 17.14 1.13 0.76
N ILE A 3 18.46 1.15 0.95
CA ILE A 3 19.09 1.85 2.08
C ILE A 3 19.38 3.35 1.78
N GLY A 4 19.04 3.88 0.60
CA GLY A 4 19.39 5.25 0.20
C GLY A 4 18.24 6.26 0.17
N LEU A 5 17.00 5.81 0.41
CA LEU A 5 15.82 6.67 0.38
C LEU A 5 15.48 7.10 1.80
N LEU A 6 15.35 8.42 2.01
CA LEU A 6 15.06 9.02 3.32
C LEU A 6 13.82 8.38 3.98
N ASN A 7 12.77 8.11 3.20
CA ASN A 7 11.53 7.50 3.67
C ASN A 7 11.70 6.08 4.22
N ASN A 8 12.82 5.41 3.94
CA ASN A 8 13.08 4.05 4.36
C ASN A 8 13.95 3.96 5.62
N TYR A 9 14.47 5.08 6.15
CA TYR A 9 15.36 5.09 7.31
C TYR A 9 14.68 4.68 8.62
N GLY A 10 13.42 5.08 8.83
CA GLY A 10 12.63 4.62 9.98
C GLY A 10 11.91 3.29 9.72
N ASP A 11 11.43 3.11 8.49
CA ASP A 11 10.59 1.98 8.10
C ASP A 11 11.38 0.65 8.03
N LEU A 12 12.53 0.63 7.34
CA LEU A 12 13.28 -0.61 7.13
C LEU A 12 13.77 -1.25 8.44
N PRO A 13 14.39 -0.53 9.39
CA PRO A 13 14.82 -1.13 10.64
C PRO A 13 13.66 -1.73 11.44
N LEU A 14 12.48 -1.08 11.45
CA LEU A 14 11.28 -1.57 12.12
C LEU A 14 10.87 -2.94 11.54
N HIS A 15 10.73 -3.03 10.22
CA HIS A 15 10.37 -4.27 9.54
C HIS A 15 11.42 -5.36 9.72
N LEU A 16 12.71 -5.02 9.69
CA LEU A 16 13.78 -5.98 9.97
C LEU A 16 13.68 -6.51 11.40
N ALA A 17 13.37 -5.68 12.39
CA ALA A 17 13.15 -6.12 13.77
C ALA A 17 11.97 -7.12 13.85
N TYR A 18 10.85 -6.82 13.20
CA TYR A 18 9.70 -7.74 13.15
C TYR A 18 10.07 -9.08 12.49
N ILE A 19 10.69 -9.05 11.31
CA ILE A 19 11.10 -10.24 10.56
C ILE A 19 12.05 -11.11 11.40
N THR A 20 13.11 -10.51 11.94
CA THR A 20 14.12 -11.23 12.72
C THR A 20 13.54 -11.80 14.02
N SER A 21 12.59 -11.10 14.65
CA SER A 21 11.88 -11.60 15.83
C SER A 21 11.08 -12.89 15.54
N PHE A 22 10.47 -13.01 14.35
CA PHE A 22 9.79 -14.24 13.96
C PHE A 22 10.77 -15.39 13.69
N VAL A 23 11.92 -15.11 13.06
CA VAL A 23 12.87 -16.14 12.63
C VAL A 23 13.69 -16.71 13.80
N TRP A 24 14.18 -15.83 14.68
CA TRP A 24 15.12 -16.16 15.76
C TRP A 24 14.59 -15.89 17.16
N GLY A 25 13.58 -15.03 17.31
CA GLY A 25 13.04 -14.64 18.61
C GLY A 25 11.91 -15.54 19.14
N ASN A 26 11.52 -16.60 18.43
CA ASN A 26 10.34 -17.41 18.74
C ASN A 26 9.08 -16.56 19.02
N ASN A 27 8.89 -15.49 18.22
CA ASN A 27 7.88 -14.47 18.48
C ASN A 27 6.47 -14.90 18.03
N ILE A 28 5.96 -15.98 18.62
CA ILE A 28 4.62 -16.54 18.39
C ILE A 28 4.02 -16.88 19.77
N PRO A 29 2.96 -16.17 20.24
CA PRO A 29 2.22 -15.10 19.56
C PRO A 29 3.05 -13.80 19.38
N PRO A 30 2.74 -12.96 18.37
CA PRO A 30 3.55 -11.78 18.06
C PRO A 30 3.54 -10.69 19.16
N GLN A 31 4.72 -10.37 19.66
CA GLN A 31 5.03 -9.25 20.56
C GLN A 31 5.83 -8.18 19.83
N ASP A 32 5.74 -6.92 20.30
CA ASP A 32 6.54 -5.82 19.75
C ASP A 32 8.01 -6.00 20.17
N PRO A 33 8.96 -6.23 19.25
CA PRO A 33 10.37 -6.37 19.60
C PRO A 33 11.00 -5.06 20.11
N SER A 34 10.35 -3.92 19.92
CA SER A 34 10.77 -2.62 20.44
C SER A 34 10.24 -2.36 21.86
N PHE A 35 9.23 -3.11 22.31
CA PHE A 35 8.59 -2.90 23.60
C PHE A 35 8.19 -4.24 24.25
N ALA A 36 9.10 -4.74 25.09
CA ALA A 36 9.00 -6.08 25.67
C ALA A 36 7.75 -6.27 26.52
N GLY A 37 7.09 -7.42 26.34
CA GLY A 37 5.85 -7.75 27.04
C GLY A 37 4.59 -7.18 26.39
N GLU A 38 4.72 -6.25 25.44
CA GLU A 38 3.59 -5.74 24.70
C GLU A 38 3.31 -6.49 23.41
N LYS A 39 2.04 -6.49 23.05
CA LYS A 39 1.52 -7.14 21.86
C LYS A 39 1.90 -6.36 20.61
N LEU A 40 2.27 -7.05 19.53
CA LEU A 40 2.52 -6.37 18.25
C LEU A 40 1.21 -5.87 17.65
N VAL A 41 1.00 -4.55 17.67
CA VAL A 41 -0.18 -3.86 17.13
C VAL A 41 0.15 -3.15 15.82
N TYR A 42 0.59 -3.95 14.85
CA TYR A 42 0.94 -3.52 13.50
C TYR A 42 0.52 -4.60 12.48
N PRO A 43 0.14 -4.25 11.23
CA PRO A 43 -0.11 -5.21 10.15
C PRO A 43 1.15 -6.01 9.77
N PHE A 44 1.42 -7.10 10.49
CA PHE A 44 2.70 -7.82 10.42
C PHE A 44 2.76 -8.92 9.35
N LEU A 45 1.70 -9.15 8.56
CA LEU A 45 1.69 -10.28 7.61
C LEU A 45 2.72 -10.15 6.49
N SER A 46 3.07 -8.92 6.07
CA SER A 46 4.16 -8.69 5.11
C SER A 46 5.51 -9.11 5.67
N ASP A 47 5.73 -8.85 6.96
CA ASP A 47 6.95 -9.20 7.68
C ASP A 47 7.00 -10.69 7.95
N PHE A 48 5.87 -11.29 8.29
CA PHE A 48 5.75 -12.73 8.46
C PHE A 48 6.06 -13.50 7.17
N LEU A 49 5.59 -13.02 5.99
CA LEU A 49 5.98 -13.62 4.71
C LEU A 49 7.50 -13.53 4.47
N SER A 50 8.09 -12.37 4.75
CA SER A 50 9.53 -12.16 4.60
C SER A 50 10.33 -13.03 5.58
N ALA A 51 9.80 -13.27 6.79
CA ALA A 51 10.36 -14.20 7.77
C ALA A 51 10.34 -15.65 7.29
N ILE A 52 9.26 -16.09 6.62
CA ILE A 52 9.21 -17.42 5.97
C ILE A 52 10.33 -17.55 4.95
N PHE A 53 10.52 -16.55 4.08
CA PHE A 53 11.58 -16.55 3.08
C PHE A 53 12.98 -16.59 3.70
N LEU A 54 13.23 -15.78 4.72
CA LEU A 54 14.49 -15.80 5.46
C LEU A 54 14.73 -17.17 6.12
N LYS A 55 13.69 -17.79 6.69
CA LYS A 55 13.78 -19.15 7.27
C LYS A 55 14.07 -20.23 6.22
N LEU A 56 13.60 -20.05 4.99
CA LEU A 56 13.88 -20.93 3.85
C LEU A 56 15.29 -20.75 3.25
N GLY A 57 16.09 -19.83 3.79
CA GLY A 57 17.51 -19.67 3.45
C GLY A 57 17.83 -18.51 2.51
N LEU A 58 16.87 -17.64 2.19
CA LEU A 58 17.12 -16.40 1.44
C LEU A 58 17.91 -15.42 2.31
N ASP A 59 18.76 -14.60 1.70
CA ASP A 59 19.47 -13.55 2.42
C ASP A 59 18.56 -12.34 2.75
N PHE A 60 19.08 -11.39 3.53
CA PHE A 60 18.35 -10.18 3.94
C PHE A 60 17.90 -9.31 2.76
N ARG A 61 18.63 -9.32 1.65
CA ARG A 61 18.29 -8.55 0.45
C ARG A 61 17.18 -9.25 -0.32
N GLU A 62 17.31 -10.55 -0.53
CA GLU A 62 16.40 -11.38 -1.31
C GLU A 62 15.02 -11.49 -0.64
N MET A 63 14.99 -11.69 0.68
CA MET A 63 13.73 -11.80 1.43
C MET A 63 12.86 -10.54 1.35
N LEU A 64 13.45 -9.38 1.06
CA LEU A 64 12.73 -8.12 0.83
C LEU A 64 12.49 -7.85 -0.66
N PHE A 65 13.51 -8.08 -1.49
CA PHE A 65 13.47 -7.74 -2.92
C PHE A 65 12.48 -8.64 -3.69
N ILE A 66 12.51 -9.95 -3.47
CA ILE A 66 11.68 -10.91 -4.21
C ILE A 66 10.17 -10.66 -3.98
N PRO A 67 9.65 -10.62 -2.74
CA PRO A 67 8.24 -10.30 -2.53
C PRO A 67 7.91 -8.89 -3.03
N GLY A 68 8.79 -7.91 -2.78
CA GLY A 68 8.57 -6.54 -3.23
C GLY A 68 8.42 -6.43 -4.76
N LEU A 69 9.28 -7.13 -5.51
CA LEU A 69 9.24 -7.17 -6.97
C LEU A 69 7.96 -7.84 -7.47
N LEU A 70 7.63 -9.02 -6.94
CA LEU A 70 6.43 -9.75 -7.34
C LEU A 70 5.14 -8.97 -7.06
N LEU A 71 5.05 -8.33 -5.90
CA LEU A 71 3.91 -7.50 -5.53
C LEU A 71 3.84 -6.21 -6.37
N THR A 72 4.99 -5.61 -6.70
CA THR A 72 5.03 -4.45 -7.62
C THR A 72 4.54 -4.84 -9.01
N ILE A 73 4.96 -6.00 -9.54
CA ILE A 73 4.46 -6.52 -10.82
C ILE A 73 2.96 -6.78 -10.74
N SER A 74 2.49 -7.41 -9.65
CA SER A 74 1.07 -7.64 -9.41
C SER A 74 0.28 -6.32 -9.40
N LEU A 75 0.80 -5.29 -8.72
CA LEU A 75 0.21 -3.96 -8.70
C LEU A 75 0.10 -3.35 -10.11
N TYR A 76 1.17 -3.42 -10.92
CA TYR A 76 1.10 -2.98 -12.32
C TYR A 76 -0.01 -3.71 -13.09
N CYS A 77 -0.06 -5.03 -12.99
CA CYS A 77 -1.06 -5.84 -13.69
C CYS A 77 -2.49 -5.52 -13.26
N VAL A 78 -2.74 -5.38 -11.95
CA VAL A 78 -4.08 -5.10 -11.43
C VAL A 78 -4.49 -3.66 -11.74
N LEU A 79 -3.58 -2.69 -11.66
CA LEU A 79 -3.86 -1.29 -12.03
C LEU A 79 -4.17 -1.14 -13.52
N TYR A 80 -3.40 -1.81 -14.38
CA TYR A 80 -3.70 -1.92 -15.81
C TYR A 80 -5.11 -2.49 -16.01
N TYR A 81 -5.39 -3.64 -15.41
CA TYR A 81 -6.67 -4.33 -15.56
C TYR A 81 -7.83 -3.47 -15.11
N PHE A 82 -7.74 -2.89 -13.91
CA PHE A 82 -8.76 -2.00 -13.34
C PHE A 82 -9.02 -0.79 -14.26
N THR A 83 -7.95 -0.13 -14.73
CA THR A 83 -8.08 1.02 -15.64
C THR A 83 -8.73 0.62 -16.96
N TYR A 84 -8.34 -0.52 -17.53
CA TYR A 84 -8.94 -1.03 -18.76
C TYR A 84 -10.42 -1.34 -18.56
N ARG A 85 -10.79 -1.92 -17.41
CA ARG A 85 -12.19 -2.24 -17.08
C ARG A 85 -13.05 -0.99 -16.99
N LEU A 86 -12.56 0.09 -16.40
CA LEU A 86 -13.28 1.36 -16.27
C LEU A 86 -13.38 2.12 -17.60
N THR A 87 -12.27 2.24 -18.33
CA THR A 87 -12.19 3.13 -19.50
C THR A 87 -12.50 2.43 -20.82
N LYS A 88 -12.40 1.09 -20.87
CA LYS A 88 -12.37 0.25 -22.07
C LYS A 88 -11.30 0.65 -23.09
N LYS A 89 -10.31 1.48 -22.71
CA LYS A 89 -9.24 1.98 -23.58
C LYS A 89 -7.89 1.38 -23.18
N ARG A 90 -7.27 0.63 -24.09
CA ARG A 90 -5.94 0.02 -23.85
C ARG A 90 -4.87 1.06 -23.57
N LEU A 91 -4.86 2.16 -24.31
CA LEU A 91 -3.87 3.23 -24.12
C LEU A 91 -3.95 3.84 -22.72
N ALA A 92 -5.16 4.10 -22.21
CA ALA A 92 -5.36 4.60 -20.85
C ALA A 92 -4.81 3.61 -19.81
N ALA A 93 -5.04 2.31 -20.01
CA ALA A 93 -4.53 1.26 -19.13
C ALA A 93 -3.01 1.10 -19.18
N ILE A 94 -2.37 1.31 -20.33
CA ILE A 94 -0.90 1.28 -20.47
C ILE A 94 -0.26 2.49 -19.78
N ILE A 95 -0.88 3.66 -19.92
CA ILE A 95 -0.32 4.92 -19.41
C ILE A 95 -0.60 5.10 -17.91
N SER A 96 -1.69 4.54 -17.37
CA SER A 96 -2.09 4.78 -15.98
C SER A 96 -1.06 4.37 -14.93
N PRO A 97 -0.32 3.25 -15.04
CA PRO A 97 0.74 2.95 -14.08
C PRO A 97 1.88 3.96 -14.14
N CYS A 98 2.24 4.45 -15.33
CA CYS A 98 3.23 5.51 -15.46
C CYS A 98 2.76 6.80 -14.79
N ILE A 99 1.52 7.22 -15.05
CA ILE A 99 0.94 8.41 -14.39
C ILE A 99 0.92 8.21 -12.87
N PHE A 100 0.55 7.03 -12.39
CA PHE A 100 0.46 6.75 -10.96
C PHE A 100 1.83 6.78 -10.28
N PHE A 101 2.81 6.01 -10.77
CA PHE A 101 4.11 5.90 -10.11
C PHE A 101 4.94 7.19 -10.20
N PHE A 102 4.82 7.91 -11.31
CA PHE A 102 5.52 9.17 -11.54
C PHE A 102 4.63 10.40 -11.27
N ALA A 103 3.50 10.21 -10.59
CA ALA A 103 2.69 11.32 -10.13
C ALA A 103 3.56 12.23 -9.26
N GLY A 104 3.58 13.51 -9.61
CA GLY A 104 4.29 14.56 -8.89
C GLY A 104 3.35 15.72 -8.62
N GLY A 105 3.75 16.59 -7.70
CA GLY A 105 3.00 17.80 -7.38
C GLY A 105 3.35 19.01 -8.24
N PHE A 106 2.99 20.20 -7.75
CA PHE A 106 3.22 21.48 -8.43
C PHE A 106 4.70 21.90 -8.54
N GLY A 107 5.64 21.09 -8.04
CA GLY A 107 7.07 21.29 -8.23
C GLY A 107 7.54 21.40 -9.67
N ILE A 108 6.75 20.87 -10.62
CA ILE A 108 7.00 20.98 -12.05
C ILE A 108 7.12 22.43 -12.53
N TYR A 109 6.40 23.37 -11.90
CA TYR A 109 6.51 24.79 -12.20
C TYR A 109 7.93 25.31 -11.92
N HIS A 110 8.48 24.98 -10.74
CA HIS A 110 9.83 25.36 -10.35
C HIS A 110 10.90 24.63 -11.17
N PHE A 111 10.64 23.38 -11.56
CA PHE A 111 11.53 22.64 -12.46
C PHE A 111 11.71 23.38 -13.79
N PHE A 112 10.61 23.78 -14.43
CA PHE A 112 10.68 24.54 -15.68
C PHE A 112 11.25 25.94 -15.49
N GLN A 113 10.93 26.61 -14.37
CA GLN A 113 11.52 27.89 -14.01
C GLN A 113 13.05 27.81 -13.93
N ASP A 114 13.58 26.82 -13.21
CA ASP A 114 15.04 26.64 -13.06
C ASP A 114 15.69 26.19 -14.38
N MET A 115 15.00 25.36 -15.17
CA MET A 115 15.48 24.90 -16.48
C MET A 115 15.57 26.03 -17.50
N VAL A 116 14.65 27.00 -17.49
CA VAL A 116 14.70 28.17 -18.40
C VAL A 116 15.77 29.16 -17.94
N ASN A 117 16.01 29.27 -16.64
CA ASN A 117 16.97 30.22 -16.07
C ASN A 117 18.42 29.67 -16.01
N THR A 118 18.65 28.39 -16.31
CA THR A 118 19.99 27.82 -16.31
C THR A 118 20.75 28.14 -17.59
N THR A 119 22.06 28.41 -17.46
CA THR A 119 22.98 28.55 -18.59
C THR A 119 23.64 27.23 -18.98
N HIS A 120 23.42 26.17 -18.18
CA HIS A 120 23.98 24.85 -18.44
C HIS A 120 23.19 24.10 -19.52
N SER A 121 23.81 23.05 -20.09
CA SER A 121 23.10 22.15 -20.99
C SER A 121 21.99 21.39 -20.26
N LEU A 122 20.95 20.99 -20.98
CA LEU A 122 19.86 20.18 -20.45
C LEU A 122 20.37 18.92 -19.74
N TRP A 123 21.41 18.30 -20.28
CA TRP A 123 21.95 17.07 -19.72
C TRP A 123 22.69 17.28 -18.40
N TYR A 124 23.41 18.40 -18.28
CA TYR A 124 24.01 18.78 -17.00
C TYR A 124 22.91 19.08 -15.96
N PHE A 125 21.88 19.85 -16.34
CA PHE A 125 20.76 20.17 -15.45
C PHE A 125 20.03 18.92 -14.93
N LEU A 126 19.71 17.97 -15.80
CA LEU A 126 19.00 16.74 -15.42
C LEU A 126 19.83 15.80 -14.53
N THR A 127 21.16 15.87 -14.61
CA THR A 127 22.07 15.05 -13.78
C THR A 127 22.49 15.76 -12.49
N HIS A 128 22.36 17.08 -12.43
CA HIS A 128 22.72 17.92 -11.29
C HIS A 128 21.56 18.86 -10.95
N LEU A 129 20.43 18.27 -10.55
CA LEU A 129 19.24 19.04 -10.18
C LEU A 129 19.57 19.96 -9.00
N PRO A 130 19.21 21.26 -9.07
CA PRO A 130 19.57 22.24 -8.04
C PRO A 130 18.81 22.02 -6.73
N ARG A 131 17.67 21.33 -6.78
CA ARG A 131 16.80 21.06 -5.63
C ARG A 131 15.90 19.85 -5.89
N ASP A 132 15.30 19.34 -4.82
CA ASP A 132 14.18 18.40 -4.90
C ASP A 132 12.89 19.17 -5.23
N TYR A 133 12.26 18.84 -6.36
CA TYR A 133 11.02 19.50 -6.79
C TYR A 133 9.78 18.92 -6.12
N THR A 134 9.86 17.75 -5.50
CA THR A 134 8.77 17.18 -4.73
C THR A 134 8.74 17.73 -3.31
N LYS A 135 9.89 18.18 -2.78
CA LYS A 135 10.04 18.75 -1.45
C LYS A 135 10.71 20.14 -1.47
N ILE A 136 9.91 21.20 -1.39
CA ILE A 136 10.39 22.60 -1.34
C ILE A 136 9.95 23.23 -0.02
N GLU A 137 10.80 23.12 1.01
CA GLU A 137 10.46 23.41 2.40
C GLU A 137 10.00 24.86 2.63
N HIS A 138 10.70 25.85 2.05
CA HIS A 138 10.35 27.26 2.19
C HIS A 138 9.00 27.65 1.55
N LEU A 139 8.47 26.83 0.64
CA LEU A 139 7.15 26.98 0.04
C LEU A 139 6.12 26.04 0.68
N ASN A 140 6.51 25.29 1.71
CA ASN A 140 5.70 24.25 2.34
C ASN A 140 5.22 23.17 1.34
N TYR A 141 6.02 22.85 0.33
CA TYR A 141 5.71 21.78 -0.62
C TYR A 141 6.28 20.46 -0.13
N TYR A 142 5.40 19.48 0.09
CA TYR A 142 5.73 18.11 0.50
C TYR A 142 4.91 17.12 -0.32
N TRP A 143 5.23 17.03 -1.61
CA TRP A 143 4.55 16.14 -2.53
C TRP A 143 5.11 14.74 -2.44
N ILE A 144 4.21 13.77 -2.34
CA ILE A 144 4.53 12.35 -2.27
C ILE A 144 4.51 11.79 -3.69
N THR A 145 5.61 11.17 -4.10
CA THR A 145 5.68 10.38 -5.33
C THR A 145 5.41 8.91 -4.98
N PRO A 146 4.35 8.28 -5.51
CA PRO A 146 3.99 6.90 -5.14
C PRO A 146 5.12 5.89 -5.29
N LEU A 147 6.00 6.07 -6.27
CA LEU A 147 7.16 5.20 -6.44
C LEU A 147 8.15 5.27 -5.26
N THR A 148 8.62 6.47 -4.91
CA THR A 148 9.71 6.66 -3.93
C THR A 148 9.24 6.69 -2.48
N CYS A 149 7.97 7.03 -2.25
CA CYS A 149 7.39 7.17 -0.92
C CYS A 149 6.47 6.01 -0.51
N LEU A 150 5.91 5.24 -1.45
CA LEU A 150 5.01 4.13 -1.15
C LEU A 150 5.60 2.81 -1.65
N ASN A 151 5.83 2.67 -2.95
CA ASN A 151 6.19 1.38 -3.57
C ASN A 151 7.54 0.82 -3.08
N VAL A 152 8.54 1.68 -2.88
CA VAL A 152 9.86 1.24 -2.40
C VAL A 152 9.91 1.05 -0.87
N PRO A 153 9.49 2.03 -0.04
CA PRO A 153 9.62 1.89 1.41
C PRO A 153 8.48 1.06 2.02
N GLN A 154 7.23 1.33 1.64
CA GLN A 154 6.06 0.85 2.37
C GLN A 154 5.66 -0.57 1.94
N ARG A 155 6.19 -1.58 2.64
CA ARG A 155 5.96 -3.00 2.32
C ARG A 155 4.50 -3.42 2.42
N THR A 156 3.78 -2.98 3.44
CA THR A 156 2.35 -3.31 3.62
C THR A 156 1.48 -2.71 2.51
N PHE A 157 1.86 -1.55 1.95
CA PHE A 157 1.17 -0.94 0.82
C PHE A 157 1.19 -1.85 -0.43
N LEU A 158 2.30 -2.55 -0.68
CA LEU A 158 2.42 -3.50 -1.80
C LEU A 158 1.46 -4.69 -1.70
N PHE A 159 0.91 -4.99 -0.52
CA PHE A 159 -0.20 -5.93 -0.37
C PHE A 159 -1.55 -5.21 -0.47
N GLY A 160 -1.73 -4.17 0.34
CA GLY A 160 -3.03 -3.52 0.50
C GLY A 160 -3.56 -2.91 -0.79
N PHE A 161 -2.73 -2.18 -1.53
CA PHE A 161 -3.17 -1.43 -2.70
C PHE A 161 -3.62 -2.32 -3.87
N PRO A 162 -2.86 -3.34 -4.33
CA PRO A 162 -3.35 -4.23 -5.38
C PRO A 162 -4.60 -5.01 -4.96
N ILE A 163 -4.69 -5.46 -3.70
CA ILE A 163 -5.90 -6.13 -3.19
C ILE A 163 -7.11 -5.18 -3.24
N THR A 164 -6.92 -3.91 -2.87
CA THR A 164 -7.98 -2.88 -2.93
C THR A 164 -8.45 -2.67 -4.37
N LEU A 165 -7.54 -2.56 -5.34
CA LEU A 165 -7.90 -2.44 -6.76
C LEU A 165 -8.60 -3.69 -7.30
N LEU A 166 -8.22 -4.88 -6.82
CA LEU A 166 -8.90 -6.12 -7.15
C LEU A 166 -10.33 -6.14 -6.58
N ILE A 167 -10.52 -5.74 -5.31
CA ILE A 167 -11.84 -5.60 -4.68
C ILE A 167 -12.73 -4.68 -5.53
N PHE A 168 -12.23 -3.51 -5.94
CA PHE A 168 -12.99 -2.59 -6.79
C PHE A 168 -13.27 -3.17 -8.18
N SER A 169 -12.36 -3.94 -8.76
CA SER A 169 -12.57 -4.64 -10.03
C SER A 169 -13.69 -5.69 -9.95
N LEU A 170 -13.72 -6.45 -8.85
CA LEU A 170 -14.77 -7.44 -8.57
C LEU A 170 -16.11 -6.72 -8.38
N LEU A 171 -16.16 -5.71 -7.52
CA LEU A 171 -17.40 -4.94 -7.26
C LEU A 171 -17.94 -4.28 -8.53
N TYR A 172 -17.09 -3.66 -9.34
CA TYR A 172 -17.48 -3.11 -10.64
C TYR A 172 -18.16 -4.19 -11.53
N THR A 173 -17.57 -5.38 -11.59
CA THR A 173 -18.14 -6.52 -12.34
C THR A 173 -19.45 -7.02 -11.72
N GLY A 174 -19.52 -7.11 -10.40
CA GLY A 174 -20.69 -7.54 -9.66
C GLY A 174 -21.87 -6.59 -9.85
N ILE A 175 -21.61 -5.29 -9.89
CA ILE A 175 -22.61 -4.23 -10.14
C ILE A 175 -23.09 -4.32 -11.58
N GLU A 176 -22.20 -4.27 -12.58
CA GLU A 176 -22.59 -4.27 -14.01
C GLU A 176 -23.28 -5.58 -14.42
N GLN A 177 -22.70 -6.72 -14.05
CA GLN A 177 -23.14 -8.04 -14.51
C GLN A 177 -24.08 -8.73 -13.53
N LYS A 178 -24.46 -8.05 -12.44
CA LYS A 178 -25.38 -8.57 -11.42
C LYS A 178 -24.91 -9.88 -10.76
N LYS A 179 -23.59 -10.11 -10.67
CA LYS A 179 -22.98 -11.34 -10.14
C LYS A 179 -22.74 -11.25 -8.63
N TRP A 180 -23.44 -12.09 -7.86
CA TRP A 180 -23.30 -12.13 -6.39
C TRP A 180 -21.94 -12.65 -5.92
N ARG A 181 -21.31 -13.56 -6.66
CA ARG A 181 -20.00 -14.16 -6.30
C ARG A 181 -18.91 -13.09 -6.16
N GLU A 182 -18.97 -12.06 -7.01
CA GLU A 182 -18.03 -10.94 -6.97
C GLU A 182 -18.11 -10.17 -5.64
N PHE A 183 -19.32 -9.97 -5.09
CA PHE A 183 -19.53 -9.33 -3.79
C PHE A 183 -19.00 -10.19 -2.64
N LEU A 184 -19.22 -11.51 -2.69
CA LEU A 184 -18.66 -12.42 -1.70
C LEU A 184 -17.13 -12.40 -1.71
N PHE A 185 -16.50 -12.56 -2.87
CA PHE A 185 -15.04 -12.55 -2.97
C PHE A 185 -14.44 -11.20 -2.60
N ALA A 186 -15.07 -10.10 -3.03
CA ALA A 186 -14.67 -8.75 -2.62
C ALA A 186 -14.76 -8.57 -1.09
N GLY A 187 -15.81 -9.10 -0.46
CA GLY A 187 -15.98 -9.04 0.99
C GLY A 187 -14.94 -9.89 1.73
N ILE A 188 -14.63 -11.09 1.24
CA ILE A 188 -13.56 -11.94 1.79
C ILE A 188 -12.20 -11.23 1.73
N LEU A 189 -11.85 -10.67 0.57
CA LEU A 189 -10.61 -9.92 0.40
C LEU A 189 -10.57 -8.68 1.31
N THR A 190 -11.68 -7.95 1.42
CA THR A 190 -11.80 -6.81 2.34
C THR A 190 -11.58 -7.25 3.79
N GLY A 191 -12.14 -8.40 4.17
CA GLY A 191 -11.97 -8.99 5.50
C GLY A 191 -10.54 -9.37 5.84
N ALA A 192 -9.69 -9.69 4.86
CA ALA A 192 -8.27 -10.00 5.06
C ALA A 192 -7.36 -8.76 5.17
N LEU A 193 -7.86 -7.57 4.79
CA LEU A 193 -7.05 -6.36 4.76
C LEU A 193 -6.51 -5.88 6.12
N PRO A 194 -7.18 -6.03 7.29
CA PRO A 194 -6.68 -5.40 8.52
C PRO A 194 -5.24 -5.78 8.89
N LEU A 195 -4.87 -7.07 8.82
CA LEU A 195 -3.50 -7.53 9.10
C LEU A 195 -2.53 -7.41 7.91
N LEU A 196 -3.03 -7.19 6.69
CA LEU A 196 -2.21 -6.94 5.51
C LEU A 196 -1.85 -5.44 5.39
N HIS A 197 -2.84 -4.57 5.51
CA HIS A 197 -2.74 -3.12 5.43
C HIS A 197 -4.02 -2.43 5.93
N THR A 198 -4.01 -1.95 7.18
CA THR A 198 -5.18 -1.35 7.84
C THR A 198 -5.73 -0.12 7.11
N HIS A 199 -4.87 0.73 6.53
CA HIS A 199 -5.34 1.90 5.77
C HIS A 199 -6.13 1.50 4.52
N SER A 200 -5.75 0.42 3.83
CA SER A 200 -6.52 -0.12 2.72
C SER A 200 -7.89 -0.64 3.15
N PHE A 201 -7.98 -1.26 4.32
CA PHE A 201 -9.27 -1.69 4.89
C PHE A 201 -10.21 -0.50 5.09
N LEU A 202 -9.74 0.55 5.76
CA LEU A 202 -10.52 1.77 6.02
C LEU A 202 -10.92 2.46 4.72
N ALA A 203 -9.98 2.65 3.78
CA ALA A 203 -10.26 3.25 2.48
C ALA A 203 -11.29 2.45 1.69
N THR A 204 -11.22 1.12 1.74
CA THR A 204 -12.20 0.24 1.08
C THR A 204 -13.59 0.46 1.66
N LEU A 205 -13.75 0.53 2.98
CA LEU A 205 -15.04 0.79 3.63
C LEU A 205 -15.57 2.20 3.29
N MET A 206 -14.70 3.22 3.32
CA MET A 206 -15.05 4.60 2.96
C MET A 206 -15.60 4.73 1.54
N VAL A 207 -15.11 3.92 0.60
CA VAL A 207 -15.60 3.90 -0.79
C VAL A 207 -16.83 3.01 -0.95
N THR A 208 -16.84 1.83 -0.33
CA THR A 208 -17.88 0.82 -0.55
C THR A 208 -19.19 1.15 0.15
N ILE A 209 -19.19 1.87 1.27
CA ILE A 209 -20.42 2.32 1.95
C ILE A 209 -21.23 3.26 1.04
N PRO A 210 -20.68 4.37 0.49
CA PRO A 210 -21.39 5.19 -0.49
C PRO A 210 -21.81 4.43 -1.74
N LEU A 211 -20.95 3.55 -2.28
CA LEU A 211 -21.31 2.72 -3.43
C LEU A 211 -22.51 1.80 -3.13
N GLY A 212 -22.62 1.29 -1.91
CA GLY A 212 -23.76 0.51 -1.45
C GLY A 212 -25.08 1.25 -1.45
N ILE A 213 -25.02 2.54 -1.14
CA ILE A 213 -26.18 3.43 -1.16
C ILE A 213 -26.56 3.79 -2.60
N ILE A 214 -25.57 4.13 -3.45
CA ILE A 214 -25.80 4.54 -4.85
C ILE A 214 -26.29 3.37 -5.70
N PHE A 215 -25.63 2.22 -5.62
CA PHE A 215 -25.93 1.02 -6.41
C PHE A 215 -26.73 0.02 -5.58
N TRP A 216 -27.90 0.44 -5.11
CA TRP A 216 -28.69 -0.28 -4.12
C TRP A 216 -29.06 -1.71 -4.57
N ASN A 217 -28.58 -2.68 -3.80
CA ASN A 217 -29.00 -4.08 -3.84
C ASN A 217 -28.69 -4.73 -2.49
N TRP A 218 -29.66 -4.73 -1.58
CA TRP A 218 -29.40 -5.09 -0.19
C TRP A 218 -28.83 -6.51 -0.04
N GLN A 219 -29.26 -7.50 -0.83
CA GLN A 219 -28.74 -8.87 -0.71
C GLN A 219 -27.25 -8.97 -1.00
N ARG A 220 -26.79 -8.32 -2.08
CA ARG A 220 -25.38 -8.39 -2.51
C ARG A 220 -24.47 -7.57 -1.62
N TRP A 221 -24.91 -6.37 -1.24
CA TRP A 221 -24.15 -5.55 -0.31
C TRP A 221 -24.11 -6.15 1.09
N PHE A 222 -25.20 -6.76 1.54
CA PHE A 222 -25.23 -7.54 2.79
C PHE A 222 -24.20 -8.68 2.73
N LEU A 223 -24.11 -9.41 1.62
CA LEU A 223 -23.12 -10.48 1.44
C LEU A 223 -21.68 -9.95 1.51
N PHE A 224 -21.39 -8.83 0.85
CA PHE A 224 -20.09 -8.16 0.91
C PHE A 224 -19.74 -7.72 2.33
N PHE A 225 -20.61 -6.94 2.99
CA PHE A 225 -20.34 -6.40 4.32
C PHE A 225 -20.29 -7.48 5.39
N THR A 226 -21.14 -8.50 5.31
CA THR A 226 -21.15 -9.60 6.30
C THR A 226 -19.88 -10.43 6.18
N SER A 227 -19.46 -10.81 4.97
CA SER A 227 -18.21 -11.57 4.79
C SER A 227 -16.97 -10.75 5.17
N ALA A 228 -16.94 -9.46 4.83
CA ALA A 228 -15.89 -8.54 5.27
C ALA A 228 -15.86 -8.42 6.80
N PHE A 229 -17.01 -8.23 7.45
CA PHE A 229 -17.12 -8.09 8.89
C PHE A 229 -16.68 -9.34 9.63
N VAL A 230 -17.21 -10.52 9.28
CA VAL A 230 -16.89 -11.79 9.97
C VAL A 230 -15.39 -12.08 9.94
N LEU A 231 -14.73 -11.84 8.80
CA LEU A 231 -13.30 -12.11 8.66
C LEU A 231 -12.40 -11.02 9.24
N SER A 232 -12.82 -9.75 9.17
CA SER A 232 -12.04 -8.64 9.73
C SER A 232 -12.17 -8.53 11.24
N LEU A 233 -13.30 -8.93 11.84
CA LEU A 233 -13.57 -8.77 13.26
C LEU A 233 -12.44 -9.27 14.19
N PRO A 234 -11.96 -10.53 14.09
CA PRO A 234 -10.87 -10.98 14.97
C PRO A 234 -9.57 -10.21 14.75
N GLN A 235 -9.30 -9.77 13.52
CA GLN A 235 -8.10 -9.00 13.18
C GLN A 235 -8.18 -7.57 13.71
N VAL A 236 -9.33 -6.92 13.58
CA VAL A 236 -9.58 -5.57 14.10
C VAL A 236 -9.54 -5.59 15.62
N LEU A 237 -10.16 -6.58 16.28
CA LEU A 237 -10.06 -6.73 17.73
C LEU A 237 -8.61 -6.98 18.18
N TYR A 238 -7.86 -7.76 17.41
CA TYR A 238 -6.43 -7.95 17.67
C TYR A 238 -5.67 -6.61 17.60
N LEU A 239 -5.93 -5.80 16.57
CA LEU A 239 -5.26 -4.52 16.36
C LEU A 239 -5.81 -3.38 17.25
N SER A 240 -7.01 -3.50 17.81
CA SER A 240 -7.60 -2.47 18.69
C SER A 240 -7.30 -2.68 20.17
N SER A 241 -6.82 -3.87 20.56
CA SER A 241 -6.53 -4.23 21.96
C SER A 241 -5.42 -3.43 22.67
N HIS A 242 -4.90 -2.36 22.05
CA HIS A 242 -3.96 -1.41 22.65
C HIS A 242 -4.51 0.01 22.81
N VAL A 243 -5.82 0.25 22.63
CA VAL A 243 -6.43 1.51 23.10
C VAL A 243 -6.64 1.46 24.63
N GLY A 244 -5.58 1.17 25.37
CA GLY A 244 -5.36 1.72 26.71
C GLY A 244 -4.44 2.92 26.49
N GLY A 245 -4.93 4.14 26.32
CA GLY A 245 -5.59 4.80 27.43
C GLY A 245 -4.62 5.19 28.56
N GLY A 246 -3.30 5.21 28.30
CA GLY A 246 -2.34 6.02 29.04
C GLY A 246 -1.94 7.20 28.18
N GLY A 247 -2.46 8.39 28.48
CA GLY A 247 -2.16 9.60 27.74
C GLY A 247 -0.66 9.89 27.70
N PHE A 248 -0.12 9.96 26.49
CA PHE A 248 1.08 10.73 26.17
C PHE A 248 0.82 11.47 24.86
N PHE A 249 -0.11 12.42 24.93
CA PHE A 249 -0.04 13.79 24.40
C PHE A 249 -1.13 14.61 25.12
#